data_AF-A0A9D1D7Q3-F1
#
_entry.id   AF-A0A9D1D7Q3-F1
#
_cell.length_a   1.000
_cell.length_b   1.000
_cell.length_c   1.000
_cell.angle_alpha   90.00
_cell.angle_beta   90.00
_cell.angle_gamma   90.00
#
_symmetry.space_group_name_H-M   'P 1'
#
loop_
_entity.id
_entity.type
_entity.pdbx_description
1 polymer ?
#
loop_
_entity_poly.entity_id
_entity_poly.type
_entity_poly.pdbx_seq_one_letter_code
_entity_poly.pdbx_strand_id
1 'polypeptide(L)'
;MTPQLALLGENPRLRRALEPLALPRLSPEDSLRRKAILFAVAVDDFGADPAFYTLLRRLRAEPDALEGAVVAMVVDGTGELYTKAAAQALTLAATMAGAYLPGRALVEATGSLYNHHIQAANWSLSWEETYFRRVRELAARLAEFTPPRFERPKVLMLHASEQRRSNTLALGRAVLERLAPQCDLREIALLNGAVHDCRGCGYHQCLHFAQNATCFYGGALSEEVFPAIRASDLLLFLCPNYNDALGANLVALINRMTGLVLKESMGEKYVAGVVASGYSGGDVVARQLLGAMCLNRGFMLPPRALLLETAHDPGDAMRAAGIEARLTQFAASLLQSVSIAGKTGWK
;
A
#
# COMPACT_ATOMS: atom_id res chain seq x y z
N MET A 1 -14.75 -9.26 -12.82
CA MET A 1 -14.16 -8.91 -14.13
C MET A 1 -13.13 -9.96 -14.48
N THR A 2 -13.06 -10.48 -15.72
CA THR A 2 -12.04 -11.49 -16.07
C THR A 2 -10.64 -10.89 -16.01
N PRO A 3 -9.73 -11.38 -15.15
CA PRO A 3 -8.37 -10.85 -15.08
C PRO A 3 -7.59 -11.08 -16.37
N GLN A 4 -6.69 -10.17 -16.70
CA GLN A 4 -5.75 -10.28 -17.81
C GLN A 4 -4.32 -10.34 -17.28
N LEU A 5 -3.44 -11.06 -17.96
CA LEU A 5 -2.07 -11.31 -17.51
C LEU A 5 -1.07 -10.43 -18.28
N ALA A 6 -0.30 -9.63 -17.57
CA ALA A 6 0.89 -8.98 -18.10
C ALA A 6 2.12 -9.74 -17.57
N LEU A 7 2.73 -10.58 -18.42
CA LEU A 7 3.93 -11.35 -18.09
C LEU A 7 5.17 -10.51 -18.44
N LEU A 8 5.99 -10.23 -17.43
CA LEU A 8 7.16 -9.35 -17.48
C LEU A 8 8.41 -10.19 -17.20
N GLY A 9 8.91 -10.83 -18.25
CA GLY A 9 10.11 -11.67 -18.22
C GLY A 9 9.84 -13.17 -18.14
N GLU A 10 10.94 -13.92 -18.08
CA GLU A 10 10.95 -15.37 -18.22
C GLU A 10 11.37 -16.08 -16.93
N ASN A 11 10.45 -16.85 -16.34
CA ASN A 11 10.75 -17.73 -15.21
C ASN A 11 9.91 -19.01 -15.36
N PRO A 12 10.54 -20.20 -15.51
CA PRO A 12 9.82 -21.47 -15.70
C PRO A 12 8.85 -21.81 -14.57
N ARG A 13 9.23 -21.51 -13.31
CA ARG A 13 8.37 -21.75 -12.14
C ARG A 13 7.16 -20.82 -12.15
N LEU A 14 7.37 -19.53 -12.44
CA LEU A 14 6.29 -18.56 -12.58
C LEU A 14 5.31 -18.97 -13.69
N ARG A 15 5.81 -19.41 -14.84
CA ARG A 15 4.96 -19.91 -15.94
C ARG A 15 4.09 -21.09 -15.51
N ARG A 16 4.67 -22.09 -14.83
CA ARG A 16 3.93 -23.23 -14.28
C ARG A 16 2.86 -22.81 -13.26
N ALA A 17 3.14 -21.79 -12.44
CA ALA A 17 2.16 -21.27 -11.48
C ALA A 17 0.97 -20.57 -12.15
N LEU A 18 1.19 -19.93 -13.30
CA LEU A 18 0.20 -19.15 -14.04
C LEU A 18 -0.60 -19.96 -15.07
N GLU A 19 -0.02 -21.02 -15.62
CA GLU A 19 -0.64 -21.85 -16.67
C GLU A 19 -2.06 -22.33 -16.32
N PRO A 20 -2.34 -22.84 -15.09
CA PRO A 20 -3.69 -23.26 -14.72
C PRO A 20 -4.73 -22.13 -14.66
N LEU A 21 -4.31 -20.86 -14.64
CA LEU A 21 -5.22 -19.73 -14.61
C LEU A 21 -5.81 -19.41 -15.99
N ALA A 22 -5.15 -19.85 -17.08
CA ALA A 22 -5.55 -19.61 -18.47
C ALA A 22 -5.97 -18.15 -18.79
N LEU A 23 -5.30 -17.16 -18.16
CA LEU A 23 -5.65 -15.76 -18.32
C LEU A 23 -5.25 -15.23 -19.71
N PRO A 24 -6.09 -14.40 -20.36
CA PRO A 24 -5.73 -13.72 -21.60
C PRO A 24 -4.51 -12.81 -21.37
N ARG A 25 -3.52 -12.90 -22.27
CA ARG A 25 -2.29 -12.13 -22.18
C ARG A 25 -2.46 -10.73 -22.73
N LEU A 26 -1.86 -9.76 -22.04
CA LEU A 26 -1.72 -8.38 -22.49
C LEU A 26 -0.42 -8.21 -23.28
N SER A 27 -0.52 -7.53 -24.40
CA SER A 27 0.63 -7.01 -25.14
C SER A 27 1.08 -5.66 -24.54
N PRO A 28 2.36 -5.26 -24.69
CA PRO A 28 2.86 -3.99 -24.16
C PRO A 28 2.09 -2.75 -24.62
N GLU A 29 1.54 -2.77 -25.83
CA GLU A 29 0.77 -1.68 -26.46
C GLU A 29 -0.69 -1.62 -25.99
N ASP A 30 -1.20 -2.66 -25.32
CA ASP A 30 -2.60 -2.72 -24.94
C ASP A 30 -2.94 -1.59 -23.94
N SER A 31 -4.15 -1.06 -24.05
CA SER A 31 -4.70 -0.18 -23.02
C SER A 31 -4.83 -0.97 -21.70
N LEU A 32 -4.40 -0.36 -20.59
CA LEU A 32 -4.48 -0.96 -19.26
C LEU A 32 -5.67 -0.42 -18.43
N ARG A 33 -6.42 0.54 -18.97
CA ARG A 33 -7.53 1.20 -18.27
C ARG A 33 -8.71 0.26 -18.08
N ARG A 34 -9.41 0.42 -16.95
CA ARG A 34 -10.68 -0.28 -16.63
C ARG A 34 -10.59 -1.80 -16.76
N LYS A 35 -9.43 -2.37 -16.42
CA LYS A 35 -9.13 -3.80 -16.48
C LYS A 35 -8.76 -4.34 -15.10
N ALA A 36 -8.99 -5.63 -14.90
CA ALA A 36 -8.40 -6.39 -13.82
C ALA A 36 -7.10 -7.01 -14.35
N ILE A 37 -5.95 -6.62 -13.79
CA ILE A 37 -4.64 -7.00 -14.33
C ILE A 37 -3.80 -7.73 -13.27
N LEU A 38 -3.33 -8.91 -13.63
CA LEU A 38 -2.32 -9.64 -12.88
C LEU A 38 -0.96 -9.35 -13.54
N PHE A 39 -0.11 -8.57 -12.87
CA PHE A 39 1.27 -8.38 -13.28
C PHE A 39 2.11 -9.56 -12.76
N ALA A 40 2.71 -10.33 -13.65
CA ALA A 40 3.61 -11.42 -13.29
C ALA A 40 5.05 -11.00 -13.61
N VAL A 41 5.87 -10.81 -12.59
CA VAL A 41 7.24 -10.28 -12.72
C VAL A 41 8.25 -11.38 -12.45
N ALA A 42 9.08 -11.67 -13.44
CA ALA A 42 10.27 -12.49 -13.26
C ALA A 42 11.42 -11.60 -12.73
N VAL A 43 12.13 -12.11 -11.73
CA VAL A 43 13.32 -11.49 -11.15
C VAL A 43 14.44 -12.52 -11.21
N ASP A 44 15.58 -12.17 -11.78
CA ASP A 44 16.77 -13.01 -11.79
C ASP A 44 17.75 -12.60 -10.66
N ASP A 45 18.95 -13.16 -10.68
CA ASP A 45 19.99 -12.88 -9.68
C ASP A 45 20.50 -11.42 -9.73
N PHE A 46 20.19 -10.68 -10.80
CA PHE A 46 20.65 -9.31 -11.04
C PHE A 46 19.53 -8.27 -10.97
N GLY A 47 18.26 -8.69 -10.98
CA GLY A 47 17.13 -7.82 -10.78
C GLY A 47 15.91 -8.19 -11.61
N ALA A 48 15.01 -7.24 -11.81
CA ALA A 48 13.81 -7.46 -12.62
C ALA A 48 14.14 -7.46 -14.12
N ASP A 49 13.38 -8.24 -14.89
CA ASP A 49 13.50 -8.31 -16.34
C ASP A 49 13.36 -6.93 -17.03
N PRO A 50 14.04 -6.64 -18.16
CA PRO A 50 13.89 -5.37 -18.90
C PRO A 50 12.44 -4.98 -19.24
N ALA A 51 11.54 -5.94 -19.48
CA ALA A 51 10.13 -5.69 -19.72
C ALA A 51 9.44 -5.02 -18.52
N PHE A 52 9.87 -5.33 -17.30
CA PHE A 52 9.38 -4.70 -16.08
C PHE A 52 9.69 -3.19 -16.07
N TYR A 53 10.91 -2.80 -16.44
CA TYR A 53 11.30 -1.40 -16.49
C TYR A 53 10.60 -0.65 -17.62
N THR A 54 10.31 -1.31 -18.74
CA THR A 54 9.50 -0.75 -19.83
C THR A 54 8.09 -0.40 -19.34
N LEU A 55 7.43 -1.32 -18.62
CA LEU A 55 6.15 -1.03 -17.99
C LEU A 55 6.24 0.12 -16.97
N LEU A 56 7.24 0.10 -16.09
CA LEU A 56 7.41 1.18 -15.10
C LEU A 56 7.55 2.56 -15.76
N ARG A 57 8.30 2.66 -16.85
CA ARG A 57 8.46 3.92 -17.59
C ARG A 57 7.12 4.39 -18.16
N ARG A 58 6.34 3.50 -18.75
CA ARG A 58 4.99 3.80 -19.25
C ARG A 58 4.08 4.33 -18.14
N LEU A 59 3.96 3.59 -17.03
CA LEU A 59 3.10 3.98 -15.91
C LEU A 59 3.50 5.32 -15.27
N ARG A 60 4.80 5.65 -15.27
CA ARG A 60 5.30 6.93 -14.75
C ARG A 60 5.11 8.09 -15.73
N ALA A 61 5.13 7.82 -17.03
CA ALA A 61 4.94 8.82 -18.07
C ALA A 61 3.45 9.14 -18.32
N GLU A 62 2.56 8.17 -18.07
CA GLU A 62 1.11 8.26 -18.31
C GLU A 62 0.35 8.15 -16.97
N PRO A 63 0.07 9.26 -16.26
CA PRO A 63 -0.53 9.27 -14.92
C PRO A 63 -1.94 8.67 -14.81
N ASP A 64 -2.56 8.34 -15.93
CA ASP A 64 -3.89 7.75 -16.03
C ASP A 64 -3.90 6.44 -16.85
N ALA A 65 -2.72 5.84 -17.09
CA ALA A 65 -2.58 4.58 -17.82
C ALA A 65 -3.41 3.43 -17.21
N LEU A 66 -3.59 3.44 -15.89
CA LEU A 66 -4.35 2.45 -15.13
C LEU A 66 -5.67 3.01 -14.60
N GLU A 67 -6.22 4.07 -15.19
CA GLU A 67 -7.47 4.67 -14.73
C GLU A 67 -8.61 3.64 -14.68
N GLY A 68 -9.19 3.47 -13.50
CA GLY A 68 -10.25 2.49 -13.23
C GLY A 68 -9.81 1.02 -13.25
N ALA A 69 -8.51 0.74 -13.33
CA ALA A 69 -7.98 -0.61 -13.26
C ALA A 69 -7.89 -1.12 -11.83
N VAL A 70 -7.97 -2.43 -11.65
CA VAL A 70 -7.64 -3.14 -10.42
C VAL A 70 -6.43 -4.00 -10.72
N VAL A 71 -5.38 -3.91 -9.91
CA VAL A 71 -4.14 -4.61 -10.18
C VAL A 71 -3.67 -5.44 -8.99
N ALA A 72 -3.16 -6.63 -9.28
CA ALA A 72 -2.44 -7.47 -8.34
C ALA A 72 -1.15 -7.95 -8.99
N MET A 73 -0.22 -8.49 -8.21
CA MET A 73 1.07 -8.93 -8.75
C MET A 73 1.57 -10.23 -8.14
N VAL A 74 2.18 -11.04 -9.00
CA VAL A 74 3.04 -12.16 -8.63
C VAL A 74 4.48 -11.75 -8.95
N VAL A 75 5.39 -11.84 -7.99
CA VAL A 75 6.81 -11.57 -8.21
C VAL A 75 7.59 -12.83 -7.85
N ASP A 76 8.28 -13.41 -8.82
CA ASP A 76 8.98 -14.69 -8.69
C ASP A 76 10.46 -14.53 -9.04
N GLY A 77 11.30 -14.66 -8.00
CA GLY A 77 12.75 -14.56 -8.08
C GLY A 77 13.44 -15.91 -8.26
N THR A 78 14.49 -15.97 -9.08
CA THR A 78 15.43 -17.11 -9.10
C THR A 78 16.31 -17.15 -7.84
N GLY A 79 16.59 -15.98 -7.26
CA GLY A 79 17.35 -15.80 -6.02
C GLY A 79 16.51 -15.23 -4.86
N GLU A 80 17.19 -14.89 -3.76
CA GLU A 80 16.54 -14.39 -2.53
C GLU A 80 16.38 -12.86 -2.47
N LEU A 81 16.87 -12.13 -3.47
CA LEU A 81 16.95 -10.68 -3.47
C LEU A 81 16.00 -10.05 -4.51
N TYR A 82 15.82 -8.74 -4.37
CA TYR A 82 15.14 -7.84 -5.33
C TYR A 82 13.63 -8.02 -5.56
N THR A 83 13.02 -9.15 -5.20
CA THR A 83 11.57 -9.40 -5.35
C THR A 83 10.70 -8.33 -4.66
N LYS A 84 10.99 -8.00 -3.39
CA LYS A 84 10.28 -6.91 -2.67
C LYS A 84 10.52 -5.54 -3.29
N ALA A 85 11.75 -5.25 -3.73
CA ALA A 85 12.07 -3.96 -4.33
C ALA A 85 11.31 -3.73 -5.64
N ALA A 86 11.20 -4.77 -6.48
CA ALA A 86 10.39 -4.77 -7.69
C ALA A 86 8.90 -4.56 -7.36
N ALA A 87 8.36 -5.32 -6.39
CA ALA A 87 6.98 -5.18 -5.96
C ALA A 87 6.65 -3.76 -5.46
N GLN A 88 7.52 -3.16 -4.64
CA GLN A 88 7.35 -1.78 -4.15
C GLN A 88 7.36 -0.75 -5.28
N ALA A 89 8.30 -0.88 -6.23
CA ALA A 89 8.40 0.03 -7.36
C ALA A 89 7.17 -0.02 -8.27
N LEU A 90 6.67 -1.23 -8.56
CA LEU A 90 5.45 -1.42 -9.33
C LEU A 90 4.21 -0.94 -8.58
N THR A 91 4.12 -1.18 -7.29
CA THR A 91 3.00 -0.74 -6.46
C THR A 91 2.86 0.77 -6.48
N LEU A 92 3.97 1.51 -6.29
CA LEU A 92 3.97 2.97 -6.37
C LEU A 92 3.56 3.45 -7.76
N ALA A 93 4.18 2.90 -8.82
CA ALA A 93 3.85 3.31 -10.18
C ALA A 93 2.39 3.04 -10.54
N ALA A 94 1.85 1.89 -10.12
CA ALA A 94 0.49 1.49 -10.43
C ALA A 94 -0.57 2.36 -9.75
N THR A 95 -0.42 2.62 -8.43
CA THR A 95 -1.37 3.53 -7.75
C THR A 95 -1.28 4.94 -8.32
N MET A 96 -0.08 5.47 -8.58
CA MET A 96 0.10 6.80 -9.15
C MET A 96 -0.48 6.92 -10.56
N ALA A 97 -0.50 5.82 -11.34
CA ALA A 97 -1.13 5.73 -12.65
C ALA A 97 -2.66 5.51 -12.62
N GLY A 98 -3.28 5.48 -11.43
CA GLY A 98 -4.74 5.42 -11.26
C GLY A 98 -5.31 4.04 -10.89
N ALA A 99 -4.49 3.06 -10.51
CA ALA A 99 -4.97 1.73 -10.16
C ALA A 99 -5.48 1.60 -8.71
N TYR A 100 -6.48 0.76 -8.51
CA TYR A 100 -6.75 0.12 -7.23
C TYR A 100 -5.82 -1.07 -7.01
N LEU A 101 -5.37 -1.28 -5.76
CA LEU A 101 -4.77 -2.54 -5.34
C LEU A 101 -5.63 -3.17 -4.22
N PRO A 102 -6.09 -4.43 -4.39
CA PRO A 102 -6.88 -5.11 -3.39
C PRO A 102 -6.05 -5.44 -2.14
N GLY A 103 -6.73 -5.79 -1.04
CA GLY A 103 -6.04 -6.29 0.14
C GLY A 103 -5.24 -7.54 -0.19
N ARG A 104 -3.99 -7.61 0.29
CA ARG A 104 -3.04 -8.70 -0.03
C ARG A 104 -2.83 -8.86 -1.56
N ALA A 105 -2.53 -7.75 -2.25
CA ALA A 105 -2.33 -7.70 -3.70
C ALA A 105 -1.05 -8.39 -4.22
N LEU A 106 -0.20 -8.93 -3.36
CA LEU A 106 1.09 -9.54 -3.73
C LEU A 106 1.16 -11.02 -3.33
N VAL A 107 1.60 -11.85 -4.28
CA VAL A 107 2.24 -13.13 -4.00
C VAL A 107 3.69 -13.02 -4.41
N GLU A 108 4.59 -13.13 -3.45
CA GLU A 108 6.04 -13.12 -3.67
C GLU A 108 6.57 -14.55 -3.53
N ALA A 109 7.50 -14.93 -4.40
CA ALA A 109 8.26 -16.16 -4.33
C ALA A 109 9.76 -15.84 -4.42
N THR A 110 10.54 -16.16 -3.39
CA THR A 110 12.00 -16.15 -3.49
C THR A 110 12.51 -17.42 -4.16
N GLY A 111 13.78 -17.45 -4.56
CA GLY A 111 14.43 -18.59 -5.22
C GLY A 111 14.16 -19.92 -4.53
N SER A 112 14.36 -19.98 -3.22
CA SER A 112 14.13 -21.16 -2.39
C SER A 112 12.67 -21.44 -2.06
N LEU A 113 11.75 -20.50 -2.29
CA LEU A 113 10.38 -20.50 -1.74
C LEU A 113 10.32 -20.57 -0.20
N TYR A 114 11.41 -20.28 0.51
CA TYR A 114 11.42 -20.33 1.97
C TYR A 114 10.36 -19.40 2.57
N ASN A 115 10.06 -18.27 1.91
CA ASN A 115 9.00 -17.35 2.31
C ASN A 115 7.57 -17.95 2.31
N HIS A 116 7.39 -19.20 1.83
CA HIS A 116 6.14 -19.96 1.90
C HIS A 116 6.07 -20.99 3.04
N HIS A 117 7.17 -21.26 3.77
CA HIS A 117 7.25 -22.40 4.70
C HIS A 117 6.16 -22.41 5.79
N ILE A 118 5.82 -21.24 6.37
CA ILE A 118 4.76 -21.13 7.38
C ILE A 118 3.40 -21.53 6.80
N GLN A 119 3.06 -20.99 5.63
CA GLN A 119 1.77 -21.27 5.00
C GLN A 119 1.69 -22.72 4.51
N ALA A 120 2.82 -23.27 4.07
CA ALA A 120 2.95 -24.66 3.66
C ALA A 120 2.72 -25.63 4.82
N ALA A 121 3.29 -25.35 5.99
CA ALA A 121 3.02 -26.11 7.21
C ALA A 121 1.52 -26.05 7.58
N ASN A 122 0.92 -24.85 7.55
CA ASN A 122 -0.50 -24.65 7.87
C ASN A 122 -1.45 -25.41 6.93
N TRP A 123 -1.07 -25.60 5.67
CA TRP A 123 -1.88 -26.31 4.68
C TRP A 123 -1.47 -27.76 4.45
N SER A 124 -0.40 -28.23 5.09
CA SER A 124 0.20 -29.54 4.83
C SER A 124 0.49 -29.77 3.34
N LEU A 125 1.02 -28.74 2.68
CA LEU A 125 1.43 -28.75 1.27
C LEU A 125 2.95 -28.58 1.17
N SER A 126 3.53 -28.95 0.03
CA SER A 126 4.89 -28.50 -0.30
C SER A 126 4.94 -26.97 -0.47
N TRP A 127 6.16 -26.41 -0.48
CA TRP A 127 6.33 -24.98 -0.69
C TRP A 127 5.89 -24.55 -2.09
N GLU A 128 6.15 -25.38 -3.12
CA GLU A 128 5.71 -25.13 -4.49
C GLU A 128 4.17 -25.19 -4.62
N GLU A 129 3.54 -26.22 -4.06
CA GLU A 129 2.07 -26.33 -4.08
C GLU A 129 1.40 -25.16 -3.36
N THR A 130 1.98 -24.74 -2.23
CA THR A 130 1.56 -23.55 -1.49
C THR A 130 1.67 -22.29 -2.33
N TYR A 131 2.80 -22.09 -3.03
CA TYR A 131 2.99 -20.97 -3.93
C TYR A 131 1.93 -20.96 -5.04
N PHE A 132 1.74 -22.08 -5.74
CA PHE A 132 0.77 -22.18 -6.83
C PHE A 132 -0.66 -21.96 -6.34
N ARG A 133 -1.01 -22.48 -5.17
CA ARG A 133 -2.31 -22.22 -4.53
C ARG A 133 -2.49 -20.72 -4.23
N ARG A 134 -1.48 -20.04 -3.68
CA ARG A 134 -1.55 -18.60 -3.39
C ARG A 134 -1.71 -17.77 -4.67
N VAL A 135 -1.06 -18.15 -5.77
CA VAL A 135 -1.24 -17.51 -7.08
C VAL A 135 -2.70 -17.64 -7.56
N ARG A 136 -3.31 -18.83 -7.43
CA ARG A 136 -4.73 -19.04 -7.73
C ARG A 136 -5.65 -18.19 -6.84
N GLU A 137 -5.40 -18.18 -5.53
CA GLU A 137 -6.18 -17.37 -4.58
C GLU A 137 -6.05 -15.86 -4.86
N LEU A 138 -4.89 -15.39 -5.33
CA LEU A 138 -4.71 -13.99 -5.74
C LEU A 138 -5.51 -13.67 -7.01
N ALA A 139 -5.48 -14.54 -8.02
CA ALA A 139 -6.23 -14.33 -9.26
C ALA A 139 -7.74 -14.33 -9.02
N ALA A 140 -8.25 -15.23 -8.16
CA ALA A 140 -9.65 -15.24 -7.75
C ALA A 140 -10.03 -13.94 -7.02
N ARG A 141 -9.22 -13.51 -6.04
CA ARG A 141 -9.42 -12.23 -5.34
C ARG A 141 -9.47 -11.05 -6.30
N LEU A 142 -8.56 -11.01 -7.28
CA LEU A 142 -8.53 -9.97 -8.29
C LEU A 142 -9.80 -9.96 -9.17
N ALA A 143 -10.32 -11.14 -9.52
CA ALA A 143 -11.52 -11.28 -10.35
C ALA A 143 -12.80 -10.79 -9.64
N GLU A 144 -12.87 -11.03 -8.33
CA GLU A 144 -14.02 -10.75 -7.45
C GLU A 144 -13.94 -9.36 -6.79
N PHE A 145 -12.78 -8.70 -6.82
CA PHE A 145 -12.59 -7.46 -6.10
C PHE A 145 -13.54 -6.37 -6.56
N THR A 146 -14.28 -5.82 -5.59
CA THR A 146 -15.05 -4.59 -5.73
C THR A 146 -14.58 -3.64 -4.63
N PRO A 147 -14.10 -2.43 -4.96
CA PRO A 147 -13.61 -1.50 -3.95
C PRO A 147 -14.76 -1.11 -3.01
N PRO A 148 -14.64 -1.33 -1.68
CA PRO A 148 -15.67 -0.91 -0.74
C PRO A 148 -15.77 0.61 -0.73
N ARG A 149 -17.01 1.10 -0.57
CA ARG A 149 -17.36 2.52 -0.55
C ARG A 149 -18.35 2.77 0.58
N PHE A 150 -18.29 3.95 1.16
CA PHE A 150 -19.02 4.31 2.38
C PHE A 150 -19.82 5.60 2.16
N GLU A 151 -21.00 5.73 2.78
CA GLU A 151 -21.81 6.96 2.68
C GLU A 151 -21.08 8.16 3.29
N ARG A 152 -20.43 7.93 4.43
CA ARG A 152 -19.61 8.92 5.15
C ARG A 152 -18.32 8.25 5.64
N PRO A 153 -17.26 8.22 4.81
CA PRO A 153 -16.04 7.48 5.14
C PRO A 153 -15.35 8.01 6.40
N LYS A 154 -14.84 7.10 7.23
CA LYS A 154 -14.06 7.41 8.43
C LYS A 154 -12.57 7.46 8.09
N VAL A 155 -12.00 8.67 8.12
CA VAL A 155 -10.60 8.93 7.79
C VAL A 155 -9.81 9.13 9.07
N LEU A 156 -8.82 8.25 9.29
CA LEU A 156 -7.86 8.37 10.38
C LEU A 156 -6.53 8.91 9.85
N MET A 157 -6.15 10.12 10.25
CA MET A 157 -4.84 10.68 9.97
C MET A 157 -3.86 10.39 11.11
N LEU A 158 -2.70 9.81 10.76
CA LEU A 158 -1.63 9.45 11.69
C LEU A 158 -0.36 10.22 11.35
N HIS A 159 0.22 10.91 12.32
CA HIS A 159 1.47 11.66 12.12
C HIS A 159 2.35 11.66 13.37
N ALA A 160 3.64 11.89 13.18
CA ALA A 160 4.61 12.12 14.27
C ALA A 160 5.23 13.53 14.20
N SER A 161 4.63 14.42 13.41
CA SER A 161 5.14 15.78 13.18
C SER A 161 4.77 16.77 14.28
N GLU A 162 5.69 17.68 14.59
CA GLU A 162 5.45 18.83 15.47
C GLU A 162 4.64 19.95 14.76
N GLN A 163 3.71 20.57 15.50
CA GLN A 163 2.66 21.40 14.91
C GLN A 163 3.14 22.69 14.23
N ARG A 164 4.15 23.37 14.77
CA ARG A 164 4.51 24.74 14.34
C ARG A 164 5.34 24.83 13.07
N ARG A 165 5.99 23.76 12.63
CA ARG A 165 7.01 23.82 11.57
C ARG A 165 6.89 22.75 10.48
N SER A 166 5.98 21.80 10.62
CA SER A 166 5.93 20.65 9.70
C SER A 166 5.17 20.95 8.41
N ASN A 167 5.91 20.94 7.30
CA ASN A 167 5.35 20.95 5.94
C ASN A 167 4.38 19.77 5.72
N THR A 168 4.76 18.56 6.16
CA THR A 168 3.91 17.37 6.01
C THR A 168 2.58 17.52 6.74
N LEU A 169 2.59 18.10 7.96
CA LEU A 169 1.38 18.32 8.73
C LEU A 169 0.49 19.40 8.12
N ALA A 170 1.07 20.49 7.61
CA ALA A 170 0.33 21.53 6.90
C ALA A 170 -0.41 20.95 5.69
N LEU A 171 0.30 20.16 4.86
CA LEU A 171 -0.29 19.44 3.73
C LEU A 171 -1.41 18.49 4.18
N GLY A 172 -1.15 17.66 5.20
CA GLY A 172 -2.12 16.70 5.71
C GLY A 172 -3.42 17.34 6.21
N ARG A 173 -3.30 18.45 6.96
CA ARG A 173 -4.47 19.20 7.44
C ARG A 173 -5.24 19.87 6.29
N ALA A 174 -4.53 20.42 5.30
CA ALA A 174 -5.16 20.96 4.11
C ALA A 174 -5.91 19.89 3.28
N VAL A 175 -5.45 18.64 3.31
CA VAL A 175 -6.20 17.49 2.77
C VAL A 175 -7.44 17.22 3.63
N LEU A 176 -7.30 17.14 4.96
CA LEU A 176 -8.43 16.91 5.87
C LEU A 176 -9.53 17.97 5.73
N GLU A 177 -9.19 19.25 5.60
CA GLU A 177 -10.15 20.34 5.37
C GLU A 177 -11.02 20.08 4.13
N ARG A 178 -10.43 19.55 3.06
CA ARG A 178 -11.14 19.20 1.81
C ARG A 178 -12.00 17.94 1.95
N LEU A 179 -11.64 17.02 2.84
CA LEU A 179 -12.41 15.80 3.12
C LEU A 179 -13.55 16.03 4.12
N ALA A 180 -13.42 17.01 5.02
CA ALA A 180 -14.34 17.28 6.14
C ALA A 180 -15.84 17.36 5.76
N PRO A 181 -16.24 17.94 4.60
CA PRO A 181 -17.65 17.99 4.23
C PRO A 181 -18.30 16.60 4.08
N GLN A 182 -17.53 15.59 3.67
CA GLN A 182 -18.04 14.26 3.27
C GLN A 182 -17.53 13.11 4.14
N CYS A 183 -16.58 13.36 5.04
CA CYS A 183 -15.94 12.33 5.85
C CYS A 183 -16.03 12.62 7.34
N ASP A 184 -15.97 11.57 8.14
CA ASP A 184 -15.71 11.66 9.58
C ASP A 184 -14.20 11.58 9.80
N LEU A 185 -13.63 12.62 10.43
CA LEU A 185 -12.19 12.78 10.53
C LEU A 185 -11.70 12.54 11.95
N ARG A 186 -10.60 11.81 12.09
CA ARG A 186 -9.85 11.68 13.35
C ARG A 186 -8.37 11.90 13.09
N GLU A 187 -7.76 12.84 13.81
CA GLU A 187 -6.31 13.07 13.81
C GLU A 187 -5.71 12.48 15.09
N ILE A 188 -4.65 11.67 14.97
CA ILE A 188 -3.87 11.19 16.11
C ILE A 188 -2.39 11.52 15.89
N ALA A 189 -1.82 12.26 16.84
CA ALA A 189 -0.41 12.61 16.87
C ALA A 189 0.39 11.60 17.72
N LEU A 190 1.32 10.89 17.08
CA LEU A 190 2.24 9.93 17.68
C LEU A 190 3.50 10.65 18.20
N LEU A 191 3.31 11.54 19.19
CA LEU A 191 4.40 12.36 19.76
C LEU A 191 5.19 11.60 20.84
N ASN A 192 6.39 12.11 21.13
CA ASN A 192 7.37 11.50 22.04
C ASN A 192 6.75 11.16 23.40
N GLY A 193 6.89 9.90 23.82
CA GLY A 193 6.31 9.35 25.05
C GLY A 193 5.02 8.54 24.84
N ALA A 194 4.30 8.72 23.72
CA ALA A 194 3.09 7.94 23.42
C ALA A 194 3.39 6.61 22.69
N VAL A 195 4.54 6.52 22.01
CA VAL A 195 4.93 5.35 21.22
C VAL A 195 6.36 4.93 21.54
N HIS A 196 6.49 3.79 22.22
CA HIS A 196 7.76 3.09 22.36
C HIS A 196 8.04 2.23 21.13
N ASP A 197 9.32 2.18 20.73
CA ASP A 197 9.79 1.27 19.69
C ASP A 197 9.57 -0.21 20.07
N CYS A 198 9.48 -1.07 19.08
CA CYS A 198 9.25 -2.50 19.26
C CYS A 198 10.55 -3.21 19.69
N ARG A 199 10.54 -3.90 20.84
CA ARG A 199 11.67 -4.71 21.33
C ARG A 199 11.92 -5.98 20.51
N GLY A 200 11.07 -6.27 19.53
CA GLY A 200 11.11 -7.53 18.80
C GLY A 200 10.78 -8.73 19.70
N CYS A 201 9.61 -8.73 20.35
CA CYS A 201 9.15 -9.89 21.11
C CYS A 201 9.16 -11.17 20.24
N GLY A 202 9.51 -12.32 20.82
CA GLY A 202 9.36 -13.61 20.14
C GLY A 202 7.90 -13.86 19.71
N TYR A 203 7.71 -14.66 18.65
CA TYR A 203 6.39 -14.87 18.02
C TYR A 203 5.28 -15.24 19.01
N HIS A 204 5.49 -16.26 19.85
CA HIS A 204 4.50 -16.71 20.83
C HIS A 204 4.13 -15.61 21.84
N GLN A 205 5.09 -14.78 22.23
CA GLN A 205 4.83 -13.66 23.11
C GLN A 205 4.02 -12.57 22.40
N CYS A 206 4.37 -12.23 21.15
CA CYS A 206 3.60 -11.27 20.36
C CYS A 206 2.15 -11.74 20.19
N LEU A 207 1.96 -13.03 19.87
CA LEU A 207 0.64 -13.66 19.71
C LEU A 207 -0.18 -13.62 21.01
N HIS A 208 0.44 -13.89 22.16
CA HIS A 208 -0.24 -13.85 23.46
C HIS A 208 -0.85 -12.47 23.76
N PHE A 209 -0.10 -11.38 23.53
CA PHE A 209 -0.64 -10.02 23.71
C PHE A 209 -1.70 -9.70 22.64
N ALA A 210 -1.48 -10.11 21.39
CA ALA A 210 -2.41 -9.90 20.28
C ALA A 210 -3.82 -10.48 20.56
N GLN A 211 -3.90 -11.68 21.14
CA GLN A 211 -5.17 -12.33 21.49
C GLN A 211 -6.01 -11.45 22.42
N ASN A 212 -5.36 -10.77 23.37
CA ASN A 212 -5.97 -9.85 24.32
C ASN A 212 -6.16 -8.43 23.77
N ALA A 213 -5.94 -8.21 22.46
CA ALA A 213 -5.95 -6.89 21.81
C ALA A 213 -4.94 -5.88 22.41
N THR A 214 -3.90 -6.35 23.09
CA THR A 214 -2.84 -5.53 23.68
C THR A 214 -1.51 -5.71 22.95
N CYS A 215 -0.50 -4.97 23.39
CA CYS A 215 0.90 -5.13 23.03
C CYS A 215 1.70 -5.28 24.33
N PHE A 216 2.90 -5.86 24.29
CA PHE A 216 3.79 -5.93 25.46
C PHE A 216 3.94 -4.58 26.18
N TYR A 217 3.97 -3.50 25.40
CA TYR A 217 4.12 -2.13 25.90
C TYR A 217 2.84 -1.50 26.45
N GLY A 218 1.67 -2.07 26.17
CA GLY A 218 0.39 -1.40 26.41
C GLY A 218 0.33 0.03 25.84
N GLY A 219 -0.42 0.88 26.53
CA GLY A 219 -0.45 2.33 26.35
C GLY A 219 -1.27 2.80 25.14
N ALA A 220 -1.04 4.04 24.73
CA ALA A 220 -1.82 4.76 23.72
C ALA A 220 -2.02 3.97 22.42
N LEU A 221 -1.07 3.14 22.00
CA LEU A 221 -1.27 2.31 20.81
C LEU A 221 -2.41 1.30 20.97
N SER A 222 -2.44 0.53 22.06
CA SER A 222 -3.49 -0.49 22.26
C SER A 222 -4.83 0.12 22.69
N GLU A 223 -4.79 1.23 23.42
CA GLU A 223 -5.98 1.87 24.00
C GLU A 223 -6.65 2.84 23.04
N GLU A 224 -5.88 3.50 22.17
CA GLU A 224 -6.39 4.55 21.30
C GLU A 224 -6.16 4.26 19.82
N VAL A 225 -4.91 3.99 19.41
CA VAL A 225 -4.54 3.93 17.98
C VAL A 225 -5.09 2.69 17.29
N PHE A 226 -4.94 1.49 17.87
CA PHE A 226 -5.47 0.26 17.27
C PHE A 226 -7.00 0.26 17.19
N PRO A 227 -7.75 0.68 18.22
CA PRO A 227 -9.19 0.90 18.09
C PRO A 227 -9.55 1.92 16.99
N ALA A 228 -8.80 3.02 16.87
CA ALA A 228 -9.02 4.00 15.81
C ALA A 228 -8.78 3.40 14.41
N ILE A 229 -7.72 2.62 14.23
CA ILE A 229 -7.43 1.91 12.96
C ILE A 229 -8.58 0.96 12.61
N ARG A 230 -9.08 0.18 13.58
CA ARG A 230 -10.24 -0.71 13.40
C ARG A 230 -11.49 0.03 12.96
N ALA A 231 -11.75 1.18 13.57
CA ALA A 231 -12.94 1.98 13.27
C ALA A 231 -12.84 2.76 11.95
N SER A 232 -11.64 2.93 11.39
CA SER A 232 -11.41 3.70 10.16
C SER A 232 -11.65 2.90 8.88
N ASP A 233 -12.02 3.60 7.82
CA ASP A 233 -12.14 3.07 6.45
C ASP A 233 -10.90 3.39 5.61
N LEU A 234 -10.30 4.56 5.88
CA LEU A 234 -9.09 5.07 5.23
C LEU A 234 -8.08 5.54 6.28
N LEU A 235 -6.86 5.02 6.22
CA LEU A 235 -5.72 5.52 6.97
C LEU A 235 -4.91 6.49 6.11
N LEU A 236 -4.70 7.70 6.59
CA LEU A 236 -3.84 8.71 5.96
C LEU A 236 -2.56 8.89 6.79
N PHE A 237 -1.43 8.42 6.29
CA PHE A 237 -0.14 8.57 6.96
C PHE A 237 0.57 9.86 6.52
N LEU A 238 1.01 10.67 7.48
CA LEU A 238 1.90 11.81 7.20
C LEU A 238 3.34 11.38 7.41
N CYS A 239 4.09 11.27 6.32
CA CYS A 239 5.43 10.70 6.25
C CYS A 239 6.45 11.80 5.90
N PRO A 240 6.93 12.62 6.86
CA PRO A 240 8.13 13.41 6.63
C PRO A 240 9.30 12.49 6.27
N ASN A 241 10.11 12.92 5.30
CA ASN A 241 11.34 12.21 4.94
C ASN A 241 12.45 12.53 5.96
N TYR A 242 12.87 11.51 6.72
CA TYR A 242 14.03 11.56 7.58
C TYR A 242 15.14 10.67 7.02
N ASN A 243 16.11 11.27 6.31
CA ASN A 243 17.25 10.57 5.72
C ASN A 243 16.84 9.40 4.80
N ASP A 244 15.91 9.67 3.89
CA ASP A 244 15.28 8.71 3.00
C ASP A 244 14.54 7.58 3.71
N ALA A 245 14.10 7.80 4.94
CA ALA A 245 13.36 6.84 5.76
C ALA A 245 12.09 7.42 6.39
N LEU A 246 11.14 6.53 6.70
CA LEU A 246 10.00 6.83 7.54
C LEU A 246 10.47 7.25 8.95
N GLY A 247 9.77 8.23 9.54
CA GLY A 247 10.05 8.68 10.91
C GLY A 247 9.89 7.56 11.94
N ALA A 248 10.75 7.57 12.96
CA ALA A 248 10.86 6.51 13.97
C ALA A 248 9.52 6.14 14.63
N ASN A 249 8.66 7.10 14.96
CA ASN A 249 7.37 6.82 15.61
C ASN A 249 6.38 6.13 14.66
N LEU A 250 6.43 6.43 13.35
CA LEU A 250 5.63 5.71 12.36
C LEU A 250 6.15 4.27 12.20
N VAL A 251 7.47 4.09 12.14
CA VAL A 251 8.10 2.77 12.09
C VAL A 251 7.74 1.96 13.34
N ALA A 252 7.79 2.57 14.53
CA ALA A 252 7.41 1.94 15.79
C ALA A 252 5.93 1.50 15.79
N LEU A 253 5.01 2.36 15.31
CA LEU A 253 3.61 1.97 15.11
C LEU A 253 3.52 0.77 14.16
N ILE A 254 4.10 0.88 12.96
CA ILE A 254 4.08 -0.16 11.94
C ILE A 254 4.59 -1.47 12.52
N ASN A 255 5.72 -1.48 13.23
CA ASN A 255 6.31 -2.68 13.82
C ASN A 255 5.39 -3.32 14.87
N ARG A 256 4.62 -2.51 15.61
CA ARG A 256 3.70 -2.97 16.65
C ARG A 256 2.34 -3.41 16.11
N MET A 257 1.99 -3.09 14.86
CA MET A 257 0.76 -3.56 14.21
C MET A 257 0.72 -5.07 13.96
N THR A 258 1.81 -5.81 14.17
CA THR A 258 1.81 -7.28 14.02
C THR A 258 0.74 -7.94 14.89
N GLY A 259 0.53 -7.48 16.13
CA GLY A 259 -0.54 -8.00 16.97
C GLY A 259 -1.95 -7.68 16.43
N LEU A 260 -2.11 -6.53 15.77
CA LEU A 260 -3.37 -6.14 15.13
C LEU A 260 -3.71 -7.08 13.97
N VAL A 261 -2.76 -7.24 13.04
CA VAL A 261 -2.99 -7.99 11.79
C VAL A 261 -3.04 -9.50 11.98
N LEU A 262 -2.56 -10.02 13.12
CA LEU A 262 -2.73 -11.43 13.49
C LEU A 262 -4.17 -11.73 13.95
N LYS A 263 -4.88 -10.74 14.50
CA LYS A 263 -6.25 -10.90 15.02
C LYS A 263 -7.31 -10.68 13.95
N GLU A 264 -7.05 -9.79 13.01
CA GLU A 264 -8.03 -9.35 12.02
C GLU A 264 -7.38 -8.99 10.69
N SER A 265 -8.11 -9.24 9.60
CA SER A 265 -7.65 -8.85 8.26
C SER A 265 -7.79 -7.34 8.06
N MET A 266 -6.74 -6.70 7.57
CA MET A 266 -6.77 -5.29 7.14
C MET A 266 -7.15 -5.13 5.66
N GLY A 267 -7.55 -6.22 5.01
CA GLY A 267 -7.81 -6.28 3.56
C GLY A 267 -8.99 -5.46 3.06
N GLU A 268 -9.77 -4.86 3.96
CA GLU A 268 -10.93 -4.01 3.66
C GLU A 268 -10.68 -2.54 4.04
N LYS A 269 -9.45 -2.18 4.45
CA LYS A 269 -9.08 -0.82 4.80
C LYS A 269 -8.15 -0.22 3.76
N TYR A 270 -8.43 1.02 3.35
CA TYR A 270 -7.55 1.77 2.46
C TYR A 270 -6.40 2.40 3.23
N VAL A 271 -5.24 2.51 2.57
CA VAL A 271 -4.12 3.33 3.05
C VAL A 271 -3.71 4.34 1.98
N ALA A 272 -3.46 5.58 2.41
CA ALA A 272 -2.93 6.67 1.63
C ALA A 272 -1.83 7.39 2.42
N GLY A 273 -1.05 8.23 1.75
CA GLY A 273 0.07 8.93 2.37
C GLY A 273 0.30 10.34 1.82
N VAL A 274 0.78 11.22 2.69
CA VAL A 274 1.38 12.50 2.32
C VAL A 274 2.85 12.44 2.70
N VAL A 275 3.73 12.62 1.72
CA VAL A 275 5.18 12.64 1.93
C VAL A 275 5.68 14.04 1.62
N ALA A 276 6.39 14.65 2.56
CA ALA A 276 7.15 15.88 2.30
C ALA A 276 8.63 15.59 2.51
N SER A 277 9.45 15.94 1.51
CA SER A 277 10.90 15.77 1.54
C SER A 277 11.60 17.12 1.46
N GLY A 278 12.66 17.33 2.23
CA GLY A 278 13.39 18.60 2.18
C GLY A 278 14.08 18.85 0.84
N TYR A 279 14.58 17.80 0.20
CA TYR A 279 15.40 17.90 -1.01
C TYR A 279 14.94 16.92 -2.10
N SER A 280 14.92 15.62 -1.78
CA SER A 280 14.58 14.52 -2.69
C SER A 280 14.13 13.28 -1.91
N GLY A 281 13.88 12.16 -2.58
CA GLY A 281 13.67 10.85 -1.93
C GLY A 281 12.24 10.58 -1.45
N GLY A 282 11.27 11.43 -1.83
CA GLY A 282 9.87 11.22 -1.46
C GLY A 282 9.31 9.88 -1.98
N ASP A 283 9.75 9.42 -3.14
CA ASP A 283 9.37 8.12 -3.70
C ASP A 283 9.94 6.94 -2.90
N VAL A 284 11.13 7.09 -2.30
CA VAL A 284 11.76 6.07 -1.45
C VAL A 284 10.96 5.89 -0.17
N VAL A 285 10.59 7.01 0.47
CA VAL A 285 9.75 7.01 1.68
C VAL A 285 8.35 6.47 1.38
N ALA A 286 7.76 6.88 0.24
CA ALA A 286 6.47 6.34 -0.21
C ALA A 286 6.52 4.81 -0.38
N ARG A 287 7.58 4.28 -1.03
CA ARG A 287 7.76 2.83 -1.19
C ARG A 287 7.90 2.09 0.13
N GLN A 288 8.49 2.70 1.16
CA GLN A 288 8.53 2.10 2.51
C GLN A 288 7.14 1.98 3.11
N LEU A 289 6.32 3.03 3.03
CA LEU A 289 4.93 3.00 3.49
C LEU A 289 4.13 1.93 2.75
N LEU A 290 4.19 1.91 1.42
CA LEU A 290 3.45 0.94 0.60
C LEU A 290 3.92 -0.50 0.84
N GLY A 291 5.24 -0.69 0.96
CA GLY A 291 5.83 -1.99 1.29
C GLY A 291 5.34 -2.52 2.63
N ALA A 292 5.34 -1.67 3.66
CA ALA A 292 4.91 -2.06 5.00
C ALA A 292 3.39 -2.29 5.09
N MET A 293 2.59 -1.37 4.55
CA MET A 293 1.15 -1.36 4.75
C MET A 293 0.42 -2.21 3.70
N CYS A 294 0.67 -1.99 2.41
CA CYS A 294 -0.02 -2.74 1.37
C CYS A 294 0.57 -4.14 1.20
N LEU A 295 1.88 -4.23 0.93
CA LEU A 295 2.51 -5.49 0.50
C LEU A 295 2.73 -6.48 1.63
N ASN A 296 3.04 -6.00 2.84
CA ASN A 296 3.32 -6.85 3.99
C ASN A 296 2.08 -7.05 4.89
N ARG A 297 1.29 -5.98 5.13
CA ARG A 297 0.14 -6.04 6.04
C ARG A 297 -1.22 -6.20 5.34
N GLY A 298 -1.24 -6.14 4.01
CA GLY A 298 -2.40 -6.48 3.21
C GLY A 298 -3.48 -5.41 3.15
N PHE A 299 -3.16 -4.13 3.41
CA PHE A 299 -4.08 -3.01 3.20
C PHE A 299 -4.35 -2.76 1.70
N MET A 300 -5.50 -2.18 1.37
CA MET A 300 -5.85 -1.75 0.01
C MET A 300 -5.20 -0.41 -0.32
N LEU A 301 -4.96 -0.17 -1.61
CA LEU A 301 -4.57 1.15 -2.12
C LEU A 301 -5.65 1.70 -3.04
N PRO A 302 -6.10 2.95 -2.84
CA PRO A 302 -6.88 3.66 -3.84
C PRO A 302 -5.99 4.13 -5.00
N PRO A 303 -6.59 4.52 -6.15
CA PRO A 303 -5.94 5.33 -7.17
C PRO A 303 -5.31 6.59 -6.58
N ARG A 304 -4.08 6.88 -7.01
CA ARG A 304 -3.30 8.06 -6.62
C ARG A 304 -3.22 8.21 -5.09
N ALA A 305 -2.85 7.12 -4.40
CA ALA A 305 -2.82 7.04 -2.94
C ALA A 305 -1.76 7.91 -2.25
N LEU A 306 -0.87 8.58 -3.00
CA LEU A 306 0.24 9.36 -2.44
C LEU A 306 0.22 10.79 -2.97
N LEU A 307 0.40 11.75 -2.05
CA LEU A 307 0.80 13.12 -2.35
C LEU A 307 2.28 13.27 -1.98
N LEU A 308 3.13 13.62 -2.95
CA LEU A 308 4.57 13.77 -2.76
C LEU A 308 4.97 15.22 -3.03
N GLU A 309 5.55 15.89 -2.04
CA GLU A 309 6.02 17.28 -2.16
C GLU A 309 7.48 17.42 -1.73
N THR A 310 8.19 18.34 -2.37
CA THR A 310 9.54 18.76 -1.96
C THR A 310 9.45 20.15 -1.33
N ALA A 311 9.81 20.26 -0.05
CA ALA A 311 9.72 21.49 0.73
C ALA A 311 10.67 21.42 1.94
N HIS A 312 11.66 22.32 1.99
CA HIS A 312 12.66 22.35 3.05
C HIS A 312 12.22 23.24 4.21
N ASP A 313 11.99 24.53 3.95
CA ASP A 313 11.72 25.51 5.00
C ASP A 313 10.26 25.42 5.45
N PRO A 314 9.97 25.75 6.71
CA PRO A 314 8.60 25.78 7.21
C PRO A 314 7.66 26.63 6.32
N GLY A 315 6.57 26.00 5.88
CA GLY A 315 5.54 26.61 5.04
C GLY A 315 5.84 26.58 3.54
N ASP A 316 7.02 26.13 3.10
CA ASP A 316 7.36 26.02 1.67
C ASP A 316 6.36 25.15 0.92
N ALA A 317 5.93 24.04 1.53
CA ALA A 317 5.00 23.13 0.89
C ALA A 317 3.70 23.82 0.46
N MET A 318 3.17 24.69 1.32
CA MET A 318 1.94 25.46 1.04
C MET A 318 2.17 26.66 0.12
N ARG A 319 3.44 27.05 -0.12
CA ARG A 319 3.81 28.08 -1.11
C ARG A 319 4.20 27.48 -2.46
N ALA A 320 4.34 26.16 -2.55
CA ALA A 320 4.76 25.49 -3.78
C ALA A 320 3.79 25.78 -4.93
N ALA A 321 4.33 26.04 -6.12
CA ALA A 321 3.53 26.36 -7.29
C ALA A 321 2.50 25.24 -7.57
N GLY A 322 1.22 25.61 -7.68
CA GLY A 322 0.13 24.67 -7.99
C GLY A 322 -0.27 23.74 -6.84
N ILE A 323 0.20 23.97 -5.61
CA ILE A 323 -0.12 23.08 -4.47
C ILE A 323 -1.63 22.98 -4.20
N GLU A 324 -2.37 24.08 -4.29
CA GLU A 324 -3.82 24.09 -4.07
C GLU A 324 -4.56 23.16 -5.04
N ALA A 325 -4.12 23.10 -6.30
CA ALA A 325 -4.66 22.19 -7.29
C ALA A 325 -4.32 20.73 -6.97
N ARG A 326 -3.07 20.45 -6.57
CA ARG A 326 -2.64 19.09 -6.19
C ARG A 326 -3.36 18.59 -4.95
N LEU A 327 -3.53 19.42 -3.92
CA LEU A 327 -4.30 19.09 -2.71
C LEU A 327 -5.77 18.78 -3.06
N THR A 328 -6.37 19.59 -3.93
CA THR A 328 -7.75 19.41 -4.37
C THR A 328 -7.91 18.12 -5.18
N GLN A 329 -7.01 17.85 -6.12
CA GLN A 329 -7.01 16.63 -6.92
C GLN A 329 -6.79 15.38 -6.06
N PHE A 330 -5.86 15.44 -5.10
CA PHE A 330 -5.59 14.33 -4.19
C PHE A 330 -6.79 14.01 -3.30
N ALA A 331 -7.37 15.02 -2.65
CA ALA A 331 -8.57 14.84 -1.83
C ALA A 331 -9.77 14.32 -2.65
N ALA A 332 -9.98 14.84 -3.87
CA ALA A 332 -11.04 14.37 -4.76
C ALA A 332 -10.83 12.90 -5.18
N SER A 333 -9.60 12.49 -5.48
CA SER A 333 -9.26 11.11 -5.84
C SER A 333 -9.54 10.15 -4.67
N LEU A 334 -9.21 10.56 -3.44
CA LEU A 334 -9.53 9.77 -2.25
C LEU A 334 -11.05 9.65 -2.07
N LEU A 335 -11.80 10.76 -2.12
CA LEU A 335 -13.27 10.76 -1.98
C LEU A 335 -13.94 9.88 -3.04
N GLN A 336 -13.55 10.01 -4.30
CA GLN A 336 -14.08 9.18 -5.38
C GLN A 336 -13.84 7.68 -5.13
N SER A 337 -12.74 7.36 -4.45
CA SER A 337 -12.36 5.99 -4.15
C SER A 337 -13.12 5.40 -2.99
N VAL A 338 -13.34 6.16 -1.93
CA VAL A 338 -13.88 5.66 -0.67
C VAL A 338 -15.35 5.98 -0.45
N SER A 339 -15.93 6.96 -1.15
CA SER A 339 -17.31 7.39 -0.93
C SER A 339 -18.27 6.70 -1.90
N ILE A 340 -19.46 6.31 -1.41
CA ILE A 340 -20.61 6.03 -2.28
C ILE A 340 -20.97 7.39 -2.87
N ALA A 341 -20.84 7.55 -4.18
CA ALA A 341 -21.27 8.78 -4.84
C ALA A 341 -22.78 8.96 -4.66
N GLY A 342 -23.20 9.65 -3.60
CA GLY A 342 -24.55 10.14 -3.46
C GLY A 342 -24.72 11.29 -4.44
N LYS A 343 -25.45 11.06 -5.55
CA LYS A 343 -25.93 12.06 -6.53
C LYS A 343 -25.35 13.47 -6.31
N THR A 344 -24.08 13.67 -6.64
CA THR A 344 -23.51 15.02 -6.60
C THR A 344 -24.07 15.74 -7.81
N GLY A 345 -25.01 16.66 -7.57
CA GLY A 345 -25.53 17.57 -8.56
C GLY A 345 -24.38 18.37 -9.16
N TRP A 346 -23.87 17.90 -10.28
CA TRP A 346 -23.12 18.70 -11.24
C TRP A 346 -24.05 18.84 -12.44
N LYS A 347 -24.65 20.02 -12.55
CA LYS A 347 -25.19 20.50 -13.82
C LYS A 347 -24.04 20.99 -14.68
#